data_AF-A0AA87ZF60-F1
#
_entry.id   AF-A0AA87ZF60-F1
#
_cell.length_a   1.000
_cell.length_b   1.000
_cell.length_c   1.000
_cell.angle_alpha   90.00
_cell.angle_beta   90.00
_cell.angle_gamma   90.00
#
_symmetry.space_group_name_H-M   'P 1'
#
loop_
_entity.id
_entity.type
_entity.pdbx_description
1 polymer ?
#
loop_
_entity_poly.entity_id
_entity_poly.type
_entity_poly.pdbx_seq_one_letter_code
_entity_poly.pdbx_strand_id
1 'polypeptide(L)'
;MFSVTPKNPDQELWGDKATKGLIKKFLEYNENRKQTALILANALYFKAAWWDRFDEKETRSGSFYTLNGDILQVAFMCKQYDDYCLYASSKGFKVLRLPYSDYPLESSFSMYIFLPDEKDGMLNLLDQFSSNPADLFNPQFEFEHGQIRELMIPKFKFKSKFNISKNMERLGLTMSSDDFSEMVEALDHKNVPMYDMNIFQTCSIEV
;
A
#
# COMPACT_ATOMS: atom_id res chain seq x y z
N MET A 1 -15.66 -6.47 -5.71
CA MET A 1 -15.85 -5.22 -6.47
C MET A 1 -17.33 -4.86 -6.33
N PHE A 2 -17.67 -3.64 -5.92
CA PHE A 2 -19.07 -3.23 -5.79
C PHE A 2 -19.29 -1.94 -6.58
N SER A 3 -20.35 -1.89 -7.39
CA SER A 3 -20.89 -0.68 -7.97
C SER A 3 -21.90 -0.09 -6.99
N VAL A 4 -21.79 1.20 -6.68
CA VAL A 4 -22.74 1.85 -5.77
C VAL A 4 -23.13 3.22 -6.32
N THR A 5 -24.43 3.52 -6.30
CA THR A 5 -24.97 4.80 -6.74
C THR A 5 -24.85 5.89 -5.65
N PRO A 6 -24.79 7.19 -6.01
CA PRO A 6 -24.27 8.27 -5.15
C PRO A 6 -25.06 8.62 -3.88
N LYS A 7 -26.24 8.00 -3.66
CA LYS A 7 -27.19 8.37 -2.61
C LYS A 7 -27.34 7.35 -1.48
N ASN A 8 -26.56 6.26 -1.46
CA ASN A 8 -26.73 5.25 -0.42
C ASN A 8 -25.85 5.52 0.83
N PRO A 9 -26.44 5.79 2.02
CA PRO A 9 -25.68 5.88 3.29
C PRO A 9 -24.95 4.58 3.68
N ASP A 10 -25.28 3.45 3.07
CA ASP A 10 -24.61 2.16 3.31
C ASP A 10 -23.14 2.13 2.84
N GLN A 11 -22.70 3.06 1.99
CA GLN A 11 -21.32 3.13 1.47
C GLN A 11 -20.28 3.36 2.58
N GLU A 12 -20.58 4.26 3.52
CA GLU A 12 -19.70 4.56 4.65
C GLU A 12 -19.71 3.41 5.67
N LEU A 13 -20.88 2.82 5.88
CA LEU A 13 -21.07 1.66 6.76
C LEU A 13 -20.32 0.43 6.26
N TRP A 14 -20.24 0.23 4.94
CA TRP A 14 -19.48 -0.88 4.36
C TRP A 14 -17.98 -0.72 4.57
N GLY A 15 -17.40 0.44 4.23
CA GLY A 15 -15.97 0.68 4.40
C GLY A 15 -15.55 0.50 5.85
N ASP A 16 -16.36 1.00 6.78
CA ASP A 16 -16.18 0.83 8.21
C ASP A 16 -16.21 -0.65 8.63
N LYS A 17 -17.25 -1.40 8.25
CA LYS A 17 -17.38 -2.83 8.59
C LYS A 17 -16.30 -3.70 7.95
N ALA A 18 -16.06 -3.55 6.65
CA ALA A 18 -15.09 -4.34 5.89
C ALA A 18 -13.66 -4.12 6.35
N THR A 19 -13.37 -2.95 6.94
CA THR A 19 -12.02 -2.59 7.44
C THR A 19 -11.94 -2.50 8.96
N LYS A 20 -12.91 -3.08 9.69
CA LYS A 20 -12.96 -3.11 11.16
C LYS A 20 -12.77 -1.71 11.80
N GLY A 21 -13.38 -0.68 11.23
CA GLY A 21 -13.38 0.66 11.80
C GLY A 21 -12.26 1.59 11.32
N LEU A 22 -11.39 1.13 10.42
CA LEU A 22 -10.17 1.87 10.04
C LEU A 22 -10.40 2.84 8.88
N ILE A 23 -11.38 2.54 8.03
CA ILE A 23 -11.78 3.38 6.90
C ILE A 23 -13.22 3.82 7.08
N LYS A 24 -13.42 4.73 8.05
CA LYS A 24 -14.74 5.26 8.46
C LYS A 24 -15.42 6.13 7.41
N LYS A 25 -14.63 6.93 6.68
CA LYS A 25 -15.11 7.84 5.62
C LYS A 25 -14.37 7.56 4.34
N PHE A 26 -14.99 6.74 3.50
CA PHE A 26 -14.41 6.34 2.23
C PHE A 26 -14.49 7.46 1.18
N LEU A 27 -15.53 8.29 1.25
CA LEU A 27 -15.78 9.36 0.30
C LEU A 27 -15.96 10.68 1.04
N GLU A 28 -15.40 11.75 0.50
CA GLU A 28 -15.73 13.10 0.97
C GLU A 28 -16.93 13.60 0.16
N TYR A 29 -17.88 14.25 0.82
CA TYR A 29 -19.00 14.87 0.14
C TYR A 29 -18.47 16.04 -0.70
N ASN A 30 -18.62 15.97 -2.03
CA ASN A 30 -18.41 17.10 -2.91
C ASN A 30 -19.71 17.43 -3.66
N GLU A 31 -19.94 18.70 -3.98
CA GLU A 31 -21.17 19.14 -4.66
C GLU A 31 -21.28 18.56 -6.08
N ASN A 32 -20.15 18.18 -6.69
CA ASN A 32 -20.06 17.54 -8.01
C ASN A 32 -20.62 16.10 -8.06
N ARG A 33 -20.91 15.48 -6.90
CA ARG A 33 -21.59 14.17 -6.82
C ARG A 33 -22.92 14.10 -7.55
N LYS A 34 -23.57 15.25 -7.82
CA LYS A 34 -24.84 15.29 -8.55
C LYS A 34 -24.71 14.79 -10.01
N GLN A 35 -23.49 14.77 -10.56
CA GLN A 35 -23.20 14.29 -11.93
C GLN A 35 -22.42 12.96 -11.97
N THR A 36 -21.87 12.50 -10.84
CA THR A 36 -21.15 11.22 -10.76
C THR A 36 -22.12 10.05 -10.88
N ALA A 37 -21.94 9.19 -11.89
CA ALA A 37 -22.83 8.08 -12.14
C ALA A 37 -22.33 6.76 -11.52
N LEU A 38 -21.01 6.57 -11.46
CA LEU A 38 -20.38 5.37 -10.92
C LEU A 38 -19.21 5.73 -10.00
N ILE A 39 -19.13 5.05 -8.85
CA ILE A 39 -17.98 5.11 -7.96
C ILE A 39 -17.42 3.70 -7.81
N LEU A 40 -16.14 3.54 -8.15
CA LEU A 40 -15.38 2.33 -7.87
C LEU A 40 -14.53 2.57 -6.61
N ALA A 41 -14.87 1.82 -5.57
CA ALA A 41 -14.23 1.91 -4.28
C ALA A 41 -13.40 0.65 -4.01
N ASN A 42 -12.09 0.82 -3.76
CA ASN A 42 -11.24 -0.22 -3.22
C ASN A 42 -10.65 0.20 -1.86
N ALA A 43 -10.75 -0.70 -0.88
CA ALA A 43 -10.24 -0.54 0.46
C ALA A 43 -9.39 -1.76 0.81
N LEU A 44 -8.09 -1.55 1.01
CA LEU A 44 -7.17 -2.58 1.48
C LEU A 44 -6.76 -2.24 2.92
N TYR A 45 -7.07 -3.14 3.84
CA TYR A 45 -6.48 -3.12 5.17
C TYR A 45 -5.58 -4.33 5.31
N PHE A 46 -4.31 -4.09 5.64
CA PHE A 46 -3.35 -5.15 5.86
C PHE A 46 -2.82 -5.06 7.29
N LYS A 47 -3.12 -6.11 8.07
CA LYS A 47 -2.54 -6.37 9.39
C LYS A 47 -2.28 -7.87 9.48
N ALA A 48 -1.02 -8.22 9.51
CA ALA A 48 -0.57 -9.59 9.65
C ALA A 48 0.60 -9.62 10.62
N ALA A 49 0.73 -10.72 11.35
CA ALA A 49 1.88 -10.92 12.22
C ALA A 49 3.07 -11.38 11.39
N TRP A 50 4.26 -10.88 11.70
CA TRP A 50 5.50 -11.44 11.15
C TRP A 50 5.59 -12.93 11.53
N TRP A 51 6.10 -13.74 10.60
CA TRP A 51 6.45 -15.13 10.89
C TRP A 51 7.46 -15.18 12.03
N ASP A 52 8.47 -14.32 11.91
CA ASP A 52 9.51 -14.12 12.92
C ASP A 52 9.30 -12.76 13.63
N ARG A 53 8.57 -12.79 14.74
CA ARG A 53 8.08 -11.58 15.43
C ARG A 53 9.20 -10.81 16.15
N PHE A 54 9.01 -9.49 16.29
CA PHE A 54 9.82 -8.63 17.16
C PHE A 54 9.31 -8.71 18.60
N ASP A 55 10.22 -8.81 19.57
CA ASP A 55 9.85 -8.65 20.98
C ASP A 55 9.64 -7.15 21.28
N GLU A 56 8.48 -6.81 21.83
CA GLU A 56 8.16 -5.43 22.20
C GLU A 56 9.15 -4.85 23.22
N LYS A 57 9.74 -5.70 24.08
CA LYS A 57 10.74 -5.28 25.07
C LYS A 57 12.05 -4.81 24.44
N GLU A 58 12.35 -5.29 23.24
CA GLU A 58 13.54 -4.88 22.47
C GLU A 58 13.29 -3.61 21.65
N THR A 59 12.06 -3.07 21.66
CA THR A 59 11.77 -1.80 20.97
C THR A 59 12.48 -0.65 21.68
N ARG A 60 13.27 0.13 20.93
CA ARG A 60 14.08 1.23 21.47
C ARG A 60 13.85 2.53 20.69
N SER A 61 14.00 3.67 21.37
CA SER A 61 13.98 4.97 20.68
C SER A 61 15.26 5.14 19.84
N GLY A 62 15.12 5.72 18.66
CA GLY A 62 16.25 6.04 17.79
C GLY A 62 15.96 7.20 16.84
N SER A 63 17.02 7.72 16.22
CA SER A 63 16.94 8.81 15.25
C SER A 63 16.53 8.31 13.87
N PHE A 64 15.45 8.87 13.32
CA PHE A 64 15.00 8.67 11.95
C PHE A 64 15.23 9.95 11.14
N TYR A 65 15.90 9.83 10.01
CA TYR A 65 16.26 10.95 9.12
C TYR A 65 15.21 11.06 8.02
N THR A 66 14.52 12.20 7.96
CA THR A 66 13.50 12.44 6.94
C THR A 66 14.12 12.96 5.64
N LEU A 67 13.37 12.88 4.54
CA LEU A 67 13.78 13.41 3.23
C LEU A 67 14.05 14.92 3.24
N ASN A 68 13.43 15.67 4.16
CA ASN A 68 13.60 17.11 4.29
C ASN A 68 14.82 17.49 5.15
N GLY A 69 15.57 16.50 5.66
CA GLY A 69 16.73 16.70 6.53
C GLY A 69 16.41 16.76 8.02
N ASP A 70 15.13 16.72 8.42
CA ASP A 70 14.74 16.68 9.83
C ASP A 70 15.11 15.34 10.47
N ILE A 71 15.42 15.38 11.77
CA ILE A 71 15.70 14.20 12.59
C ILE A 71 14.57 14.03 13.60
N LEU A 72 13.88 12.88 13.53
CA LEU A 72 12.80 12.52 14.44
C LEU A 72 13.25 11.42 15.40
N GLN A 73 12.85 11.49 16.67
CA GLN A 73 12.96 10.35 17.58
C GLN A 73 11.74 9.45 17.42
N VAL A 74 11.97 8.19 17.03
CA VAL A 74 10.91 7.20 16.81
C VAL A 74 11.24 5.88 17.48
N ALA A 75 10.21 5.08 17.75
CA ALA A 75 10.38 3.73 18.26
C ALA A 75 10.81 2.79 17.13
N PHE A 76 11.99 2.18 17.25
CA PHE A 76 12.47 1.12 16.38
C PHE A 76 12.22 -0.24 17.02
N MET A 77 11.55 -1.13 16.29
CA MET A 77 11.57 -2.56 16.59
C MET A 77 12.98 -3.07 16.31
N CYS A 78 13.59 -3.73 17.30
CA CYS A 78 14.94 -4.25 17.19
C CYS A 78 14.94 -5.77 17.29
N LYS A 79 15.86 -6.39 16.56
CA LYS A 79 16.10 -7.82 16.65
C LYS A 79 17.57 -8.13 16.39
N GLN A 80 18.15 -8.96 17.25
CA GLN A 80 19.44 -9.57 16.96
C GLN A 80 19.21 -10.84 16.15
N TYR A 81 20.02 -11.05 15.11
CA TYR A 81 19.98 -12.28 14.34
C TYR A 81 21.31 -13.01 14.51
N ASP A 82 21.25 -14.28 14.91
CA ASP A 82 22.43 -15.12 15.00
C ASP A 82 22.73 -15.80 13.65
N ASP A 83 21.69 -16.17 12.86
CA ASP A 83 21.87 -16.95 11.63
C ASP A 83 20.96 -16.59 10.44
N TYR A 84 19.67 -16.29 10.65
CA TYR A 84 18.68 -16.25 9.55
C TYR A 84 17.94 -14.91 9.42
N CYS A 85 18.46 -14.02 8.57
CA CYS A 85 17.73 -12.85 8.06
C CYS A 85 17.66 -12.93 6.53
N LEU A 86 16.46 -12.82 5.94
CA LEU A 86 16.29 -12.83 4.48
C LEU A 86 16.63 -11.45 3.92
N TYR A 87 17.90 -11.25 3.63
CA TYR A 87 18.45 -9.99 3.16
C TYR A 87 19.28 -10.19 1.90
N ALA A 88 19.32 -9.17 1.03
CA ALA A 88 20.25 -9.13 -0.09
C ALA A 88 20.84 -7.72 -0.24
N SER A 89 22.09 -7.70 -0.70
CA SER A 89 22.76 -6.46 -1.13
C SER A 89 22.63 -6.32 -2.64
N SER A 90 22.24 -5.14 -3.12
CA SER A 90 22.28 -4.78 -4.52
C SER A 90 23.15 -3.53 -4.70
N LYS A 91 23.41 -3.13 -5.95
CA LYS A 91 24.17 -1.91 -6.23
C LYS A 91 23.35 -0.69 -5.81
N GLY A 92 23.76 -0.05 -4.72
CA GLY A 92 23.20 1.21 -4.21
C GLY A 92 22.07 1.06 -3.20
N PHE A 93 21.63 -0.18 -2.91
CA PHE A 93 20.61 -0.43 -1.92
C PHE A 93 20.67 -1.84 -1.33
N LYS A 94 20.00 -1.96 -0.20
CA LYS A 94 19.77 -3.14 0.59
C LYS A 94 18.31 -3.52 0.51
N VAL A 95 18.00 -4.81 0.48
CA VAL A 95 16.61 -5.27 0.51
C VAL A 95 16.43 -6.33 1.59
N LEU A 96 15.44 -6.11 2.43
CA LEU A 96 15.02 -7.03 3.48
C LEU A 96 13.66 -7.62 3.13
N ARG A 97 13.52 -8.94 3.26
CA ARG A 97 12.26 -9.66 3.10
C ARG A 97 11.77 -10.17 4.46
N LEU A 98 10.58 -9.74 4.86
CA LEU A 98 9.94 -10.16 6.10
C LEU A 98 8.68 -10.97 5.79
N PRO A 99 8.70 -12.31 5.92
CA PRO A 99 7.52 -13.14 5.73
C PRO A 99 6.52 -12.95 6.88
N TYR A 100 5.22 -13.01 6.57
CA TYR A 100 4.14 -13.04 7.56
C TYR A 100 3.82 -14.47 8.00
N SER A 101 3.24 -14.66 9.20
CA SER A 101 3.02 -15.96 9.83
C SER A 101 1.93 -16.81 9.20
N ASP A 102 1.11 -16.21 8.35
CA ASP A 102 -0.09 -16.86 7.84
C ASP A 102 0.18 -17.34 6.40
N TYR A 103 -0.13 -18.61 6.16
CA TYR A 103 -0.04 -19.41 4.92
C TYR A 103 1.16 -20.38 4.81
N PRO A 104 0.95 -21.61 4.28
CA PRO A 104 2.04 -22.51 3.91
C PRO A 104 3.05 -21.77 3.02
N LEU A 105 4.34 -22.06 3.21
CA LEU A 105 5.50 -21.37 2.60
C LEU A 105 5.37 -21.11 1.08
N GLU A 106 4.59 -21.92 0.36
CA GLU A 106 4.33 -21.79 -1.08
C GLU A 106 3.45 -20.58 -1.46
N SER A 107 2.80 -19.90 -0.52
CA SER A 107 1.95 -18.71 -0.77
C SER A 107 2.02 -17.67 0.35
N SER A 108 3.18 -17.55 1.00
CA SER A 108 3.37 -16.59 2.10
C SER A 108 3.55 -15.15 1.59
N PHE A 109 2.71 -14.23 2.05
CA PHE A 109 2.93 -12.80 1.84
C PHE A 109 4.22 -12.39 2.56
N SER A 110 4.96 -11.45 1.97
CA SER A 110 6.14 -10.85 2.60
C SER A 110 6.12 -9.34 2.40
N MET A 111 6.65 -8.60 3.38
CA MET A 111 7.03 -7.20 3.18
C MET A 111 8.46 -7.14 2.67
N TYR A 112 8.69 -6.32 1.66
CA TYR A 112 10.02 -5.98 1.19
C TYR A 112 10.34 -4.54 1.61
N ILE A 113 11.46 -4.36 2.30
CA ILE A 113 11.96 -3.05 2.71
C ILE A 113 13.24 -2.80 1.94
N PHE A 114 13.20 -1.79 1.07
CA PHE A 114 14.36 -1.33 0.31
C PHE A 114 14.98 -0.14 1.02
N LEU A 115 16.26 -0.25 1.35
CA LEU A 115 17.02 0.76 2.07
C LEU A 115 18.19 1.19 1.19
N PRO A 116 18.21 2.43 0.66
CA PRO A 116 19.37 2.97 -0.02
C PRO A 116 20.63 2.92 0.86
N ASP A 117 21.80 2.74 0.25
CA ASP A 117 23.07 2.80 0.99
C ASP A 117 23.39 4.23 1.47
N GLU A 118 22.98 5.22 0.69
CA GLU A 118 23.13 6.65 0.99
C GLU A 118 21.92 7.18 1.78
N LYS A 119 22.15 8.07 2.74
CA LYS A 119 21.08 8.63 3.59
C LYS A 119 20.03 9.43 2.81
N ASP A 120 20.46 10.09 1.75
CA ASP A 120 19.67 10.88 0.80
C ASP A 120 19.43 10.13 -0.53
N GLY A 121 19.79 8.86 -0.60
CA GLY A 121 19.72 8.03 -1.82
C GLY A 121 18.31 7.62 -2.24
N MET A 122 17.25 8.14 -1.60
CA MET A 122 15.88 7.73 -1.88
C MET A 122 15.47 8.06 -3.31
N LEU A 123 15.74 9.29 -3.75
CA LEU A 123 15.41 9.73 -5.12
C LEU A 123 16.16 8.89 -6.17
N ASN A 124 17.44 8.62 -5.95
CA ASN A 124 18.24 7.77 -6.83
C ASN A 124 17.67 6.34 -6.94
N LEU A 125 17.19 5.78 -5.82
CA LEU A 125 16.56 4.46 -5.82
C LEU A 125 15.23 4.46 -6.60
N LEU A 126 14.43 5.53 -6.50
CA LEU A 126 13.20 5.67 -7.30
C LEU A 126 13.49 5.78 -8.80
N ASP A 127 14.52 6.53 -9.17
CA ASP A 127 14.96 6.65 -10.57
C ASP A 127 15.48 5.31 -11.12
N GLN A 128 16.21 4.55 -10.29
CA GLN A 128 16.65 3.20 -10.62
C GLN A 128 15.46 2.27 -10.88
N PHE A 129 14.45 2.23 -10.00
CA PHE A 129 13.25 1.41 -10.20
C PHE A 129 12.39 1.88 -11.37
N SER A 130 12.36 3.18 -11.66
CA SER A 130 11.65 3.71 -12.83
C SER A 130 12.34 3.27 -14.13
N SER A 131 13.67 3.20 -14.12
CA SER A 131 14.48 2.78 -15.27
C SER A 131 14.47 1.26 -15.47
N ASN A 132 14.40 0.49 -14.39
CA ASN A 132 14.31 -0.97 -14.41
C ASN A 132 13.24 -1.49 -13.43
N PRO A 133 11.95 -1.51 -13.84
CA PRO A 133 10.86 -1.95 -12.96
C PRO A 133 10.96 -3.40 -12.50
N ALA A 134 11.73 -4.24 -13.21
CA ALA A 134 11.90 -5.65 -12.84
C ALA A 134 12.50 -5.82 -11.43
N ASP A 135 13.40 -4.92 -11.02
CA ASP A 135 14.03 -4.95 -9.69
C ASP A 135 13.01 -4.76 -8.55
N LEU A 136 11.87 -4.12 -8.84
CA LEU A 136 10.78 -3.92 -7.90
C LEU A 136 9.76 -5.07 -7.92
N PHE A 137 9.37 -5.52 -9.11
CA PHE A 137 8.22 -6.43 -9.29
C PHE A 137 8.59 -7.91 -9.38
N ASN A 138 9.82 -8.22 -9.80
CA ASN A 138 10.35 -9.58 -9.81
C ASN A 138 11.75 -9.58 -9.21
N PRO A 139 11.85 -9.28 -7.89
CA PRO A 139 13.13 -9.21 -7.21
C PRO A 139 13.77 -10.61 -7.18
N GLN A 140 14.58 -10.93 -8.19
CA GLN A 140 15.47 -12.10 -8.20
C GLN A 140 16.72 -11.79 -7.39
N PHE A 141 16.51 -11.37 -6.14
CA PHE A 141 17.62 -11.20 -5.22
C PHE A 141 18.05 -12.56 -4.73
N GLU A 142 19.35 -12.83 -4.86
CA GLU A 142 19.99 -13.90 -4.11
C GLU A 142 20.01 -13.45 -2.64
N PHE A 143 18.99 -13.86 -1.89
CA PHE A 143 18.92 -13.62 -0.46
C PHE A 143 20.03 -14.43 0.20
N GLU A 144 21.11 -13.76 0.56
CA GLU A 144 22.19 -14.35 1.32
C GLU A 144 21.73 -14.54 2.76
N HIS A 145 22.10 -15.67 3.37
CA HIS A 145 22.10 -15.81 4.83
C HIS A 145 23.29 -15.01 5.37
N GLY A 146 23.22 -13.69 5.26
CA GLY A 146 24.21 -12.78 5.79
C GLY A 146 24.09 -12.65 7.31
N GLN A 147 25.21 -12.48 8.00
CA GLN A 147 25.23 -12.12 9.43
C GLN A 147 24.85 -10.65 9.64
N ILE A 148 23.57 -10.32 9.46
CA ILE A 148 23.03 -9.08 10.04
C ILE A 148 23.05 -9.28 11.56
N ARG A 149 23.92 -8.56 12.26
CA ARG A 149 23.96 -8.64 13.73
C ARG A 149 22.69 -8.08 14.35
N GLU A 150 22.23 -6.95 13.82
CA GLU A 150 21.09 -6.22 14.36
C GLU A 150 20.23 -5.66 13.23
N LEU A 151 18.93 -5.95 13.30
CA LEU A 151 17.89 -5.36 12.47
C LEU A 151 17.13 -4.30 13.27
N MET A 152 16.97 -3.11 12.69
CA MET A 152 16.17 -2.02 13.26
C MET A 152 15.16 -1.53 12.24
N ILE A 153 13.87 -1.56 12.59
CA ILE A 153 12.79 -1.08 11.72
C ILE A 153 11.91 -0.12 12.53
N PRO A 154 11.65 1.11 12.05
CA PRO A 154 10.76 2.01 12.76
C PRO A 154 9.36 1.40 12.85
N LYS A 155 8.69 1.47 14.00
CA LYS A 155 7.25 1.18 14.07
C LYS A 155 6.52 2.22 13.25
N PHE A 156 5.69 1.79 12.32
CA PHE A 156 4.97 2.71 11.45
C PHE A 156 3.52 2.29 11.25
N LYS A 157 2.71 3.31 11.06
CA LYS A 157 1.33 3.18 10.62
C LYS A 157 1.12 4.19 9.52
N PHE A 158 0.70 3.74 8.36
CA PHE A 158 0.34 4.66 7.29
C PHE A 158 -1.06 4.36 6.78
N LYS A 159 -1.75 5.44 6.43
CA LYS A 159 -3.06 5.42 5.79
C LYS A 159 -2.97 6.35 4.60
N SER A 160 -3.23 5.80 3.43
CA SER A 160 -3.20 6.56 2.19
C SER A 160 -4.53 6.44 1.47
N LYS A 161 -5.00 7.54 0.90
CA LYS A 161 -6.23 7.62 0.10
C LYS A 161 -5.90 8.34 -1.20
N PHE A 162 -6.16 7.68 -2.32
CA PHE A 162 -5.89 8.21 -3.64
C PHE A 162 -7.16 8.20 -4.49
N ASN A 163 -7.39 9.27 -5.26
CA ASN A 163 -8.25 9.21 -6.43
C ASN A 163 -7.34 8.90 -7.63
N ILE A 164 -7.52 7.73 -8.24
CA ILE A 164 -6.66 7.27 -9.33
C ILE A 164 -7.29 7.47 -10.71
N SER A 165 -8.48 8.10 -10.81
CA SER A 165 -9.17 8.30 -12.09
C SER A 165 -8.26 8.98 -13.12
N LYS A 166 -7.64 10.12 -12.77
CA LYS A 166 -6.71 10.83 -13.67
C LYS A 166 -5.47 10.01 -14.02
N ASN A 167 -4.97 9.18 -13.10
CA ASN A 167 -3.82 8.33 -13.36
C ASN A 167 -4.18 7.22 -14.35
N MET A 168 -5.37 6.62 -14.21
CA MET A 168 -5.88 5.61 -15.13
C MET A 168 -6.13 6.20 -16.53
N GLU A 169 -6.74 7.39 -16.62
CA GLU A 169 -6.88 8.12 -17.89
C GLU A 169 -5.53 8.32 -18.58
N ARG A 170 -4.51 8.78 -17.84
CA ARG A 170 -3.14 8.96 -18.36
C ARG A 170 -2.50 7.65 -18.81
N LEU A 171 -2.88 6.52 -18.23
CA LEU A 171 -2.43 5.18 -18.63
C LEU A 171 -3.20 4.61 -19.82
N GLY A 172 -4.08 5.41 -20.46
CA GLY A 172 -4.87 5.00 -21.62
C GLY A 172 -6.18 4.31 -21.24
N LEU A 173 -6.48 4.18 -19.95
CA LEU A 173 -7.81 3.83 -19.46
C LEU A 173 -8.69 5.08 -19.46
N THR A 174 -8.75 5.74 -20.61
CA THR A 174 -9.74 6.77 -20.92
C THR A 174 -11.06 6.05 -21.10
N MET A 175 -11.85 6.05 -20.03
CA MET A 175 -13.19 5.49 -20.04
C MET A 175 -14.05 6.36 -20.94
N SER A 176 -14.46 5.86 -22.11
CA SER A 176 -15.41 6.59 -22.96
C SER A 176 -16.70 6.77 -22.17
N SER A 177 -17.18 8.00 -22.06
CA SER A 177 -18.35 8.42 -21.26
C SER A 177 -19.67 7.71 -21.59
N ASP A 178 -19.70 6.91 -22.65
CA ASP A 178 -20.92 6.60 -23.35
C ASP A 178 -21.52 5.24 -23.00
N ASP A 179 -20.83 4.32 -22.31
CA ASP A 179 -21.50 3.08 -21.90
C ASP A 179 -20.85 2.32 -20.73
N PHE A 180 -21.29 2.62 -19.50
CA PHE A 180 -21.06 1.75 -18.34
C PHE A 180 -22.15 0.67 -18.19
N SER A 181 -23.11 0.60 -19.12
CA SER A 181 -24.25 -0.34 -19.04
C SER A 181 -23.78 -1.80 -19.08
N GLU A 182 -22.68 -2.09 -19.78
CA GLU A 182 -22.10 -3.45 -19.85
C GLU A 182 -21.35 -3.87 -18.57
N MET A 183 -20.84 -2.92 -17.77
CA MET A 183 -20.14 -3.22 -16.52
C MET A 183 -21.08 -3.39 -15.32
N VAL A 184 -22.35 -3.03 -15.48
CA VAL A 184 -23.36 -3.06 -14.41
C VAL A 184 -24.59 -3.82 -14.89
N GLU A 185 -24.60 -5.15 -14.68
CA GLU A 185 -25.78 -6.00 -14.90
C GLU A 185 -27.02 -5.53 -14.10
N ALA A 186 -26.86 -4.67 -13.09
CA ALA A 186 -27.88 -4.31 -12.12
C ALA A 186 -28.65 -3.00 -12.40
N LEU A 187 -28.41 -2.30 -13.51
CA LEU A 187 -29.16 -1.08 -13.83
C LEU A 187 -30.27 -1.38 -14.83
N ASP A 188 -31.34 -1.97 -14.31
CA ASP A 188 -32.60 -2.13 -15.02
C ASP A 188 -33.10 -0.76 -15.54
N HIS A 189 -33.09 -0.62 -16.87
CA HIS A 189 -33.96 0.24 -17.66
C HIS A 189 -34.18 1.67 -17.19
N LYS A 190 -33.13 2.50 -17.05
CA LYS A 190 -33.23 3.94 -17.34
C LYS A 190 -31.92 4.46 -17.93
N ASN A 191 -32.00 5.04 -19.13
CA ASN A 191 -30.95 5.84 -19.77
C ASN A 191 -30.55 7.02 -18.86
N VAL A 192 -29.80 6.74 -17.80
CA VAL A 192 -29.13 7.76 -17.01
C VAL A 192 -27.75 7.88 -17.63
N PRO A 193 -27.49 8.93 -18.42
CA PRO A 193 -26.18 9.10 -19.00
C PRO A 193 -25.12 9.23 -17.91
N MET A 194 -24.06 8.43 -18.03
CA MET A 194 -23.07 8.24 -16.98
C MET A 194 -21.87 9.15 -17.20
N TYR A 195 -21.87 10.33 -16.59
CA TYR A 195 -20.90 11.35 -16.96
C TYR A 195 -19.58 11.34 -16.19
N ASP A 196 -19.40 10.54 -15.13
CA ASP A 196 -18.14 10.52 -14.37
C ASP A 196 -17.95 9.23 -13.56
N MET A 197 -16.76 8.63 -13.67
CA MET A 197 -16.28 7.52 -12.85
C MET A 197 -15.17 7.96 -11.91
N ASN A 198 -15.42 7.84 -10.60
CA ASN A 198 -14.38 8.07 -9.60
C ASN A 198 -13.84 6.75 -9.06
N ILE A 199 -12.51 6.57 -9.11
CA ILE A 199 -11.83 5.41 -8.56
C ILE A 199 -11.05 5.83 -7.31
N PHE A 200 -11.50 5.35 -6.15
CA PHE A 200 -10.83 5.62 -4.88
C PHE A 200 -10.14 4.36 -4.38
N GLN A 201 -8.88 4.50 -4.00
CA GLN A 201 -8.13 3.46 -3.31
C GLN A 201 -7.70 3.95 -1.94
N THR A 202 -8.09 3.23 -0.89
CA THR A 202 -7.59 3.47 0.47
C THR A 202 -6.78 2.28 0.94
N CYS A 203 -5.55 2.51 1.41
CA CYS A 203 -4.68 1.50 1.99
C CYS A 203 -4.33 1.87 3.43
N SER A 204 -4.39 0.91 4.35
CA SER A 204 -3.88 1.07 5.71
C SER A 204 -3.01 -0.12 6.07
N ILE A 205 -1.79 0.16 6.51
CA ILE A 205 -0.84 -0.84 7.03
C ILE A 205 -0.44 -0.43 8.44
N GLU A 206 -0.43 -1.41 9.34
CA GLU A 206 0.01 -1.26 10.72
C GLU A 206 1.01 -2.37 11.02
N VAL A 207 2.23 -1.98 11.40
CA VAL A 207 3.35 -2.86 11.75
C VAL A 207 3.85 -2.53 13.15
#